data_AF-A0A3N4Q0A5-F1
#
_entry.id   AF-A0A3N4Q0A5-F1
#
_cell.length_a   1.000
_cell.length_b   1.000
_cell.length_c   1.000
_cell.angle_alpha   90.00
_cell.angle_beta   90.00
_cell.angle_gamma   90.00
#
_symmetry.space_group_name_H-M   'P 1'
#
loop_
_entity.id
_entity.type
_entity.pdbx_description
1 polymer ?
#
loop_
_entity_poly.entity_id
_entity_poly.type
_entity_poly.pdbx_seq_one_letter_code
_entity_poly.pdbx_strand_id
1 'polypeptide(L)'
;MRFSVTLCFLVCTALMVQAQKEPISFIEGNQLYRQQQYKEAAAKYQQVIDSGYQVADLYFNAGNAYYKSNQIGMAVYSFEKALHLRPGDEGIEHNLFLANQRVSNNIEALPLLFFERWWLQLQQLHSARGWAIGSIVWFWLLCGGIILYFFMPGMRKSYIRWSVAAVGVFFIAYFSMAAWMQNKAYNNSTAIVIQRSVKVKSAPDEGSKDLFEVKEGVKVEVLDGTKDFSKVQLADGKTGWMPVGGLKKL
;
A
#
# COMPACT_ATOMS: atom_id res chain seq x y z
N MET A 1 -11.02 -42.47 -2.42
CA MET A 1 -11.41 -41.04 -2.37
C MET A 1 -10.53 -40.14 -1.50
N ARG A 2 -9.88 -40.62 -0.43
CA ARG A 2 -9.01 -39.79 0.43
C ARG A 2 -7.65 -39.42 -0.16
N PHE A 3 -7.11 -40.22 -1.09
CA PHE A 3 -5.82 -39.96 -1.75
C PHE A 3 -5.91 -39.02 -2.97
N SER A 4 -7.06 -38.97 -3.65
CA SER A 4 -7.23 -38.13 -4.85
C SER A 4 -7.35 -36.63 -4.52
N VAL A 5 -7.87 -36.29 -3.34
CA VAL A 5 -8.03 -34.89 -2.91
C VAL A 5 -6.70 -34.29 -2.45
N THR A 6 -5.85 -35.06 -1.75
CA THR A 6 -4.50 -34.63 -1.36
C THR A 6 -3.57 -34.51 -2.56
N LEU A 7 -3.70 -35.38 -3.56
CA LEU A 7 -2.93 -35.30 -4.80
C LEU A 7 -3.35 -34.08 -5.64
N CYS A 8 -4.66 -33.76 -5.72
CA CYS A 8 -5.14 -32.52 -6.33
C CYS A 8 -4.63 -31.26 -5.61
N PHE A 9 -4.54 -31.30 -4.28
CA PHE A 9 -4.04 -30.16 -3.50
C PHE A 9 -2.54 -29.91 -3.74
N LEU A 10 -1.74 -30.98 -3.86
CA LEU A 10 -0.30 -30.91 -4.17
C LEU A 10 0.00 -30.51 -5.62
N VAL A 11 -0.86 -30.90 -6.57
CA VAL A 11 -0.71 -30.49 -7.98
C VAL A 11 -1.12 -29.02 -8.18
N CYS A 12 -2.10 -28.52 -7.42
CA CYS A 12 -2.48 -27.10 -7.45
C CYS A 12 -1.44 -26.18 -6.78
N THR A 13 -0.68 -26.63 -5.79
CA THR A 13 0.40 -25.81 -5.20
C THR A 13 1.66 -25.78 -6.08
N ALA A 14 1.92 -26.82 -6.87
CA ALA A 14 3.08 -26.88 -7.76
C ALA A 14 2.97 -25.95 -8.99
N LEU A 15 1.76 -25.52 -9.37
CA LEU A 15 1.53 -24.65 -10.54
C LEU A 15 1.64 -23.15 -10.25
N MET A 16 1.96 -22.73 -9.00
CA MET A 16 1.95 -21.31 -8.63
C MET A 16 3.34 -20.66 -8.48
N VAL A 17 4.42 -21.33 -8.85
CA VAL A 17 5.77 -20.73 -8.84
C VAL A 17 6.38 -20.77 -10.23
N GLN A 18 5.77 -20.02 -11.16
CA GLN A 18 6.54 -19.52 -12.29
C GLN A 18 7.28 -18.28 -11.80
N ALA A 19 8.58 -18.42 -11.54
CA ALA A 19 9.47 -17.28 -11.40
C ALA A 19 9.39 -16.48 -12.71
N GLN A 20 8.74 -15.31 -12.66
CA GLN A 20 8.66 -14.43 -13.81
C GLN A 20 10.08 -13.99 -14.15
N LYS A 21 10.58 -14.41 -15.33
CA LYS A 21 11.92 -14.02 -15.78
C LYS A 21 12.00 -12.50 -15.83
N GLU A 22 13.02 -11.93 -15.19
CA GLU A 22 13.22 -10.49 -15.18
C GLU A 22 13.25 -9.92 -16.62
N PRO A 23 12.52 -8.82 -16.89
CA PRO A 23 12.55 -8.18 -18.20
C PRO A 23 13.95 -7.71 -18.58
N ILE A 24 14.34 -7.84 -19.85
CA ILE A 24 15.67 -7.43 -20.34
C ILE A 24 15.96 -5.96 -20.00
N SER A 25 14.97 -5.07 -20.16
CA SER A 25 15.10 -3.66 -19.81
C SER A 25 15.36 -3.42 -18.32
N PHE A 26 14.98 -4.34 -17.43
CA PHE A 26 15.31 -4.26 -16.01
C PHE A 26 16.81 -4.51 -15.78
N ILE A 27 17.36 -5.53 -16.46
CA ILE A 27 18.79 -5.86 -16.43
C ILE A 27 19.62 -4.70 -17.02
N GLU A 28 19.18 -4.12 -18.14
CA GLU A 28 19.80 -2.94 -18.74
C GLU A 28 19.79 -1.75 -17.79
N GLY A 29 18.67 -1.48 -17.12
CA GLY A 29 18.57 -0.45 -16.09
C GLY A 29 19.60 -0.67 -14.96
N ASN A 30 19.74 -1.90 -14.49
CA ASN A 30 20.72 -2.28 -13.47
C ASN A 30 22.17 -2.05 -13.96
N GLN A 31 22.46 -2.32 -15.23
CA GLN A 31 23.77 -2.06 -15.85
C GLN A 31 24.07 -0.57 -15.93
N LEU A 32 23.14 0.24 -16.45
CA LEU A 32 23.26 1.70 -16.53
C LEU A 32 23.44 2.32 -15.15
N TYR A 33 22.71 1.81 -14.15
CA TYR A 33 22.84 2.26 -12.76
C TYR A 33 24.26 2.01 -12.22
N ARG A 34 24.84 0.82 -12.47
CA ARG A 34 26.23 0.52 -12.08
C ARG A 34 27.25 1.40 -12.79
N GLN A 35 26.95 1.83 -14.02
CA GLN A 35 27.74 2.80 -14.79
C GLN A 35 27.49 4.26 -14.36
N GLN A 36 26.70 4.47 -13.31
CA GLN A 36 26.31 5.80 -12.79
C GLN A 36 25.49 6.66 -13.76
N GLN A 37 24.94 6.04 -14.82
CA GLN A 37 24.04 6.67 -15.78
C GLN A 37 22.61 6.65 -15.25
N TYR A 38 22.37 7.44 -14.19
CA TYR A 38 21.15 7.34 -13.39
C TYR A 38 19.88 7.79 -14.13
N LYS A 39 19.96 8.75 -15.06
CA LYS A 39 18.79 9.20 -15.83
C LYS A 39 18.36 8.14 -16.83
N GLU A 40 19.31 7.53 -17.50
CA GLU A 40 19.13 6.45 -18.47
C GLU A 40 18.62 5.19 -17.76
N ALA A 41 19.18 4.85 -16.59
CA ALA A 41 18.69 3.78 -15.74
C ALA A 41 17.23 3.99 -15.34
N ALA A 42 16.88 5.20 -14.87
CA ALA A 42 15.51 5.55 -14.50
C ALA A 42 14.54 5.41 -15.68
N ALA A 43 14.94 5.81 -16.89
CA ALA A 43 14.13 5.63 -18.10
C ALA A 43 13.89 4.15 -18.42
N LYS A 44 14.91 3.29 -18.28
CA LYS A 44 14.78 1.84 -18.47
C LYS A 44 13.87 1.21 -17.42
N TYR A 45 13.99 1.58 -16.15
CA TYR A 45 13.07 1.10 -15.12
C TYR A 45 11.64 1.57 -15.37
N GLN A 46 11.43 2.82 -15.83
CA GLN A 46 10.09 3.31 -16.15
C GLN A 46 9.45 2.50 -17.30
N GLN A 47 10.21 2.14 -18.34
CA GLN A 47 9.71 1.24 -19.39
C GLN A 47 9.22 -0.11 -18.84
N VAL A 48 9.95 -0.66 -17.88
CA VAL A 48 9.56 -1.92 -17.23
C VAL A 48 8.30 -1.72 -16.37
N ILE A 49 8.21 -0.62 -15.63
CA ILE A 49 7.01 -0.25 -14.85
C ILE A 49 5.80 -0.10 -15.78
N ASP A 50 5.96 0.56 -16.92
CA ASP A 50 4.90 0.80 -17.91
C ASP A 50 4.43 -0.49 -18.59
N SER A 51 5.28 -1.52 -18.65
CA SER A 51 4.91 -2.86 -19.14
C SER A 51 4.03 -3.65 -18.16
N GLY A 52 3.79 -3.12 -16.96
CA GLY A 52 2.99 -3.77 -15.91
C GLY A 52 3.77 -4.73 -15.03
N TYR A 53 5.09 -4.82 -15.18
CA TYR A 53 5.92 -5.61 -14.26
C TYR A 53 6.04 -4.89 -12.91
N GLN A 54 5.45 -5.49 -11.87
CA GLN A 54 5.33 -4.87 -10.54
C GLN A 54 6.01 -5.73 -9.47
N VAL A 55 7.28 -5.44 -9.21
CA VAL A 55 8.05 -6.07 -8.13
C VAL A 55 8.77 -5.01 -7.30
N ALA A 56 8.89 -5.24 -5.99
CA ALA A 56 9.47 -4.25 -5.08
C ALA A 56 10.90 -3.82 -5.50
N ASP A 57 11.72 -4.75 -5.97
CA ASP A 57 13.12 -4.47 -6.36
C ASP A 57 13.23 -3.54 -7.57
N LEU A 58 12.28 -3.60 -8.51
CA LEU A 58 12.21 -2.68 -9.65
C LEU A 58 11.97 -1.25 -9.16
N TYR A 59 10.96 -1.07 -8.32
CA TYR A 59 10.60 0.24 -7.78
C TYR A 59 11.68 0.79 -6.84
N PHE A 60 12.33 -0.07 -6.06
CA PHE A 60 13.48 0.31 -5.24
C PHE A 60 14.65 0.81 -6.09
N ASN A 61 15.02 0.08 -7.14
CA ASN A 61 16.09 0.49 -8.06
C ASN A 61 15.73 1.75 -8.85
N ALA A 62 14.47 1.89 -9.28
CA ALA A 62 13.96 3.11 -9.88
C ALA A 62 14.06 4.30 -8.93
N GLY A 63 13.63 4.14 -7.67
CA GLY A 63 13.73 5.16 -6.63
C GLY A 63 15.17 5.63 -6.43
N ASN A 64 16.10 4.69 -6.33
CA ASN A 64 17.54 4.98 -6.23
C ASN A 64 18.07 5.76 -7.44
N ALA A 65 17.65 5.40 -8.65
CA ALA A 65 18.06 6.09 -9.88
C ALA A 65 17.47 7.50 -9.97
N TYR A 66 16.19 7.68 -9.62
CA TYR A 66 15.53 8.98 -9.56
C TYR A 66 16.17 9.87 -8.49
N TYR A 67 16.47 9.34 -7.32
CA TYR A 67 17.12 10.06 -6.23
C TYR A 67 18.49 10.60 -6.63
N LYS A 68 19.33 9.73 -7.21
CA LYS A 68 20.69 10.10 -7.68
C LYS A 68 20.67 11.01 -8.91
N SER A 69 19.60 11.00 -9.70
CA SER A 69 19.41 11.93 -10.83
C SER A 69 18.64 13.21 -10.47
N ASN A 70 18.40 13.46 -9.18
CA ASN A 70 17.74 14.66 -8.66
C ASN A 70 16.27 14.84 -9.11
N GLN A 71 15.56 13.72 -9.29
CA GLN A 71 14.12 13.68 -9.57
C GLN A 71 13.40 13.18 -8.32
N ILE A 72 13.30 14.04 -7.31
CA ILE A 72 12.92 13.64 -5.95
C ILE A 72 11.46 13.17 -5.89
N GLY A 73 10.54 13.78 -6.64
CA GLY A 73 9.14 13.34 -6.66
C GLY A 73 8.96 11.92 -7.16
N MET A 74 9.68 11.56 -8.22
CA MET A 74 9.69 10.20 -8.76
C MET A 74 10.44 9.22 -7.86
N ALA A 75 11.46 9.68 -7.13
CA ALA A 75 12.15 8.86 -6.13
C ALA A 75 11.22 8.46 -4.98
N VAL A 76 10.55 9.45 -4.37
CA VAL A 76 9.57 9.22 -3.30
C VAL A 76 8.46 8.31 -3.78
N TYR A 77 7.87 8.58 -4.95
CA TYR A 77 6.87 7.71 -5.56
C TYR A 77 7.33 6.25 -5.68
N SER A 78 8.55 6.04 -6.18
CA SER A 78 9.06 4.69 -6.43
C SER A 78 9.35 3.96 -5.12
N PHE A 79 9.93 4.64 -4.12
CA PHE A 79 10.14 4.03 -2.81
C PHE A 79 8.84 3.71 -2.07
N GLU A 80 7.83 4.59 -2.14
CA GLU A 80 6.49 4.31 -1.58
C GLU A 80 5.85 3.09 -2.24
N LYS A 81 5.93 2.98 -3.58
CA LYS A 81 5.46 1.78 -4.30
C LYS A 81 6.23 0.53 -3.91
N ALA A 82 7.55 0.62 -3.76
CA ALA A 82 8.37 -0.50 -3.31
C ALA A 82 7.95 -0.96 -1.90
N LEU A 83 7.71 -0.02 -0.98
CA LEU A 83 7.28 -0.30 0.39
C LEU A 83 5.86 -0.91 0.42
N HIS A 84 4.98 -0.48 -0.49
CA HIS A 84 3.66 -1.09 -0.63
C HIS A 84 3.73 -2.56 -1.06
N LEU A 85 4.67 -2.89 -1.96
CA LEU A 85 4.90 -4.26 -2.43
C LEU A 85 5.67 -5.12 -1.41
N ARG A 86 6.50 -4.50 -0.57
CA ARG A 86 7.27 -5.16 0.48
C ARG A 86 7.24 -4.35 1.77
N PRO A 87 6.15 -4.42 2.55
CA PRO A 87 6.02 -3.68 3.80
C PRO A 87 7.04 -4.13 4.85
N GLY A 88 7.62 -3.18 5.59
CA GLY A 88 8.60 -3.45 6.66
C GLY A 88 10.02 -3.75 6.19
N ASP A 89 10.34 -3.47 4.92
CA ASP A 89 11.72 -3.53 4.42
C ASP A 89 12.50 -2.30 4.88
N GLU A 90 13.41 -2.49 5.85
CA GLU A 90 14.21 -1.42 6.45
C GLU A 90 15.04 -0.63 5.42
N GLY A 91 15.49 -1.29 4.36
CA GLY A 91 16.27 -0.66 3.30
C GLY A 91 15.42 0.29 2.45
N ILE A 92 14.19 -0.11 2.13
CA ILE A 92 13.22 0.76 1.45
C ILE A 92 12.83 1.93 2.37
N GLU A 93 12.51 1.66 3.63
CA GLU A 93 12.13 2.69 4.61
C GLU A 93 13.23 3.74 4.81
N HIS A 94 14.48 3.30 4.93
CA HIS A 94 15.62 4.19 5.06
C HIS A 94 15.79 5.09 3.82
N ASN A 95 15.71 4.53 2.61
CA ASN A 95 15.86 5.31 1.39
C ASN A 95 14.68 6.27 1.15
N LEU A 96 13.47 5.86 1.50
CA LEU A 96 12.29 6.72 1.51
C LEU A 96 12.48 7.89 2.48
N PHE A 97 12.99 7.63 3.69
CA PHE A 97 13.33 8.67 4.66
C PHE A 97 14.33 9.67 4.07
N LEU A 98 15.42 9.21 3.46
CA LEU A 98 16.41 10.09 2.81
C LEU A 98 15.80 10.91 1.66
N ALA A 99 14.93 10.31 0.85
CA ALA A 99 14.20 11.01 -0.21
C ALA A 99 13.30 12.11 0.36
N ASN A 100 12.55 11.81 1.43
CA ASN A 100 11.69 12.76 2.11
C ASN A 100 12.46 13.93 2.74
N GLN A 101 13.69 13.71 3.24
CA GLN A 101 14.53 14.81 3.73
C GLN A 101 14.95 15.81 2.64
N ARG A 102 14.88 15.41 1.36
CA ARG A 102 15.14 16.30 0.22
C ARG A 102 13.88 16.92 -0.36
N VAL A 103 12.70 16.51 0.11
CA VAL A 103 11.45 17.18 -0.22
C VAL A 103 11.45 18.52 0.50
N SER A 104 11.51 19.60 -0.28
CA SER A 104 11.49 20.96 0.25
C SER A 104 10.06 21.35 0.65
N ASN A 105 9.51 20.74 1.71
CA ASN A 105 8.20 21.09 2.24
C ASN A 105 8.25 21.29 3.77
N ASN A 106 7.73 22.43 4.24
CA ASN A 106 7.49 22.66 5.66
C ASN A 106 6.06 22.22 6.02
N ILE A 107 5.69 20.99 5.67
CA ILE A 107 4.35 20.45 5.93
C ILE A 107 4.46 19.54 7.14
N GLU A 108 4.15 20.08 8.31
CA GLU A 108 4.00 19.30 9.53
C GLU A 108 2.65 18.57 9.49
N ALA A 109 2.69 17.25 9.67
CA ALA A 109 1.46 16.46 9.77
C ALA A 109 0.68 16.87 11.02
N LEU A 110 -0.64 16.92 10.91
CA LEU A 110 -1.51 17.17 12.07
C LEU A 110 -1.22 16.12 13.16
N PRO A 111 -1.06 16.54 14.43
CA PRO A 111 -0.80 15.61 15.51
C PRO A 111 -2.01 14.69 15.68
N LEU A 112 -1.79 13.39 15.52
CA LEU A 112 -2.82 12.38 15.69
C LEU A 112 -3.35 12.38 17.13
N LEU A 113 -4.65 12.14 17.30
CA LEU A 113 -5.25 11.97 18.62
C LEU A 113 -4.79 10.62 19.24
N PHE A 114 -4.86 10.49 20.57
CA PHE A 114 -4.35 9.28 21.25
C PHE A 114 -5.04 7.99 20.76
N PHE A 115 -6.35 8.06 20.50
CA PHE A 115 -7.14 6.93 20.03
C PHE A 115 -6.85 6.60 18.56
N GLU A 116 -6.50 7.58 17.73
CA GLU A 116 -6.05 7.35 16.35
C GLU A 116 -4.71 6.62 16.34
N ARG A 117 -3.77 7.03 17.19
CA ARG A 117 -2.48 6.33 17.35
C ARG A 117 -2.68 4.89 17.82
N TRP A 118 -3.53 4.69 18.83
CA TRP A 118 -3.87 3.35 19.31
C TRP A 118 -4.52 2.49 18.22
N TRP A 119 -5.44 3.07 17.45
CA TRP A 119 -6.09 2.40 16.33
C TRP A 119 -5.09 2.02 15.22
N LEU A 120 -4.11 2.87 14.92
CA LEU A 120 -3.04 2.57 13.96
C LEU A 120 -2.14 1.42 14.44
N GLN A 121 -1.77 1.40 15.73
CA GLN A 121 -1.01 0.29 16.31
C GLN A 121 -1.79 -1.02 16.19
N LEU A 122 -3.10 -0.99 16.44
CA LEU A 122 -3.96 -2.16 16.28
C LEU A 122 -3.95 -2.65 14.84
N GLN A 123 -4.09 -1.76 13.86
CA GLN A 123 -4.02 -2.15 12.43
C GLN A 123 -2.69 -2.82 12.08
N GLN A 124 -1.58 -2.36 12.66
CA GLN A 124 -0.23 -2.85 12.40
C GLN A 124 0.08 -4.20 13.07
N LEU A 125 -0.77 -4.70 13.96
CA LEU A 125 -0.58 -6.03 14.59
C LEU A 125 -0.46 -7.14 13.54
N HIS A 126 -1.21 -7.02 12.45
CA HIS A 126 -1.16 -7.96 11.33
C HIS A 126 -1.17 -7.22 9.99
N SER A 127 -0.52 -7.82 8.98
CA SER A 127 -0.73 -7.38 7.59
C SER A 127 -2.18 -7.60 7.16
N ALA A 128 -2.63 -6.94 6.08
CA ALA A 128 -3.98 -7.14 5.54
C ALA A 128 -4.31 -8.63 5.30
N ARG A 129 -3.33 -9.38 4.79
CA ARG A 129 -3.44 -10.84 4.62
C ARG A 129 -3.52 -11.58 5.95
N GLY A 130 -2.77 -11.15 6.97
CA GLY A 130 -2.84 -11.70 8.32
C GLY A 130 -4.23 -11.57 8.94
N TRP A 131 -4.86 -10.39 8.81
CA TRP A 131 -6.25 -10.18 9.23
C TRP A 131 -7.24 -11.11 8.51
N ALA A 132 -7.07 -11.31 7.20
CA ALA A 132 -7.90 -12.22 6.41
C ALA A 132 -7.69 -13.70 6.80
N ILE A 133 -6.45 -14.13 7.05
CA ILE A 133 -6.17 -15.49 7.53
C ILE A 133 -6.79 -15.70 8.91
N GLY A 134 -6.64 -14.73 9.81
CA GLY A 134 -7.23 -14.78 11.15
C GLY A 134 -8.76 -14.91 11.12
N SER A 135 -9.43 -14.19 10.23
CA SER A 135 -10.90 -14.29 10.10
C SER A 135 -11.34 -15.69 9.65
N ILE A 136 -10.59 -16.33 8.73
CA ILE A 136 -10.85 -17.72 8.30
C ILE A 136 -10.63 -18.70 9.47
N VAL A 137 -9.57 -18.52 10.26
CA VAL A 137 -9.30 -19.37 11.43
C VAL A 137 -10.44 -19.26 12.46
N TRP A 138 -10.84 -18.04 12.82
CA TRP A 138 -11.95 -17.81 13.74
C TRP A 138 -13.29 -18.33 13.21
N PHE A 139 -13.52 -18.27 11.89
CA PHE A 139 -14.68 -18.88 11.25
C PHE A 139 -14.73 -20.40 11.44
N TRP A 140 -13.62 -21.10 11.21
CA TRP A 140 -13.58 -22.56 11.41
C TRP A 140 -13.71 -22.96 12.88
N LEU A 141 -13.12 -22.20 13.80
CA LEU A 141 -13.33 -22.38 15.23
C LEU A 141 -14.79 -22.19 15.62
N LEU A 142 -15.48 -21.21 15.01
CA LEU A 142 -16.90 -20.97 15.21
C LEU A 142 -17.74 -22.15 14.72
N CYS A 143 -17.51 -22.63 13.49
CA CYS A 143 -18.18 -23.82 12.94
C CYS A 143 -17.95 -25.05 13.82
N GLY A 144 -16.71 -25.29 14.24
CA GLY A 144 -16.36 -26.39 15.15
C GLY A 144 -17.10 -26.28 16.49
N GLY A 145 -17.12 -25.09 17.09
CA GLY A 145 -17.84 -24.84 18.34
C GLY A 145 -19.36 -25.08 18.23
N ILE A 146 -19.97 -24.68 17.11
CA ILE A 146 -21.39 -24.94 16.84
C ILE A 146 -21.64 -26.45 16.69
N ILE A 147 -20.79 -27.17 15.96
CA ILE A 147 -20.91 -28.63 15.83
C ILE A 147 -20.80 -29.31 17.20
N LEU A 148 -19.83 -28.91 18.03
CA LEU A 148 -19.68 -29.44 19.39
C LEU A 148 -20.94 -29.16 20.25
N TYR A 149 -21.55 -28.00 20.10
CA TYR A 149 -22.78 -27.64 20.82
C TYR A 149 -23.97 -28.55 20.50
N PHE A 150 -24.13 -28.96 19.23
CA PHE A 150 -25.24 -29.80 18.77
C PHE A 150 -24.99 -31.30 18.95
N PHE A 151 -23.76 -31.78 18.73
CA PHE A 151 -23.47 -33.20 18.55
C PHE A 151 -22.77 -33.88 19.74
N MET A 152 -22.33 -33.16 20.78
CA MET A 152 -21.78 -33.78 22.00
C MET A 152 -22.78 -33.76 23.16
N PRO A 153 -23.60 -34.83 23.33
CA PRO A 153 -24.39 -35.01 24.54
C PRO A 153 -23.46 -35.30 25.74
N GLY A 154 -23.64 -34.58 26.85
CA GLY A 154 -22.91 -34.81 28.11
C GLY A 154 -22.00 -33.67 28.58
N MET A 155 -21.67 -32.69 27.73
CA MET A 155 -20.94 -31.50 28.16
C MET A 155 -21.87 -30.43 28.74
N ARG A 156 -21.37 -29.62 29.68
CA ARG A 156 -22.09 -28.47 30.26
C ARG A 156 -22.34 -27.40 29.18
N LYS A 157 -23.50 -27.46 28.53
CA LYS A 157 -23.90 -26.61 27.39
C LYS A 157 -23.78 -25.09 27.64
N SER A 158 -23.85 -24.64 28.89
CA SER A 158 -23.67 -23.22 29.24
C SER A 158 -22.27 -22.71 28.89
N TYR A 159 -21.21 -23.47 29.20
CA TYR A 159 -19.83 -23.06 28.88
C TYR A 159 -19.59 -23.05 27.37
N ILE A 160 -20.05 -24.09 26.66
CA ILE A 160 -19.92 -24.15 25.19
C ILE A 160 -20.61 -22.95 24.55
N ARG A 161 -21.81 -22.58 25.01
CA ARG A 161 -22.53 -21.40 24.50
C ARG A 161 -21.72 -20.12 24.67
N TRP A 162 -21.15 -19.87 25.85
CA TRP A 162 -20.32 -18.68 26.09
C TRP A 162 -19.03 -18.70 25.28
N SER A 163 -18.39 -19.87 25.12
CA SER A 163 -17.21 -20.03 24.27
C SER A 163 -17.53 -19.75 22.80
N VAL A 164 -18.63 -20.30 22.27
CA VAL A 164 -19.09 -20.05 20.89
C VAL A 164 -19.40 -18.57 20.69
N ALA A 165 -20.06 -17.92 21.65
CA ALA A 165 -20.34 -16.49 21.60
C ALA A 165 -19.04 -15.66 21.57
N ALA A 166 -18.07 -15.96 22.43
CA ALA A 166 -16.77 -15.28 22.44
C ALA A 166 -16.01 -15.46 21.12
N VAL A 167 -15.94 -16.70 20.60
CA VAL A 167 -15.35 -17.02 19.29
C VAL A 167 -16.05 -16.24 18.18
N GLY A 168 -17.38 -16.11 18.23
CA GLY A 168 -18.17 -15.32 17.29
C GLY A 168 -17.82 -13.84 17.32
N VAL A 169 -17.61 -13.25 18.51
CA VAL A 169 -17.16 -11.86 18.65
C VAL A 169 -15.78 -11.67 18.01
N PHE A 170 -14.83 -12.58 18.25
CA PHE A 170 -13.52 -12.52 17.61
C PHE A 170 -13.61 -12.67 16.09
N PHE A 171 -14.46 -13.57 15.59
CA PHE A 171 -14.70 -13.71 14.16
C PHE A 171 -15.21 -12.40 13.54
N ILE A 172 -16.23 -11.78 14.13
CA ILE A 172 -16.78 -10.50 13.63
C ILE A 172 -15.71 -9.41 13.66
N ALA A 173 -14.92 -9.32 14.74
CA ALA A 173 -13.86 -8.33 14.85
C ALA A 173 -12.77 -8.52 13.78
N TYR A 174 -12.28 -9.74 13.59
CA TYR A 174 -11.29 -10.06 12.56
C TYR A 174 -11.84 -9.86 11.15
N PHE A 175 -13.08 -10.27 10.89
CA PHE A 175 -13.72 -10.09 9.59
C PHE A 175 -13.91 -8.61 9.25
N SER A 176 -14.38 -7.82 10.21
CA SER A 176 -14.56 -6.36 10.05
C SER A 176 -13.21 -5.67 9.81
N MET A 177 -12.18 -6.06 10.56
CA MET A 177 -10.83 -5.53 10.36
C MET A 177 -10.24 -5.93 9.01
N ALA A 178 -10.42 -7.17 8.57
CA ALA A 178 -9.98 -7.63 7.26
C ALA A 178 -10.67 -6.86 6.13
N ALA A 179 -11.98 -6.67 6.23
CA ALA A 179 -12.75 -5.87 5.27
C ALA A 179 -12.28 -4.41 5.25
N TRP A 180 -12.06 -3.81 6.41
CA TRP A 180 -11.56 -2.44 6.54
C TRP A 180 -10.16 -2.27 5.94
N MET A 181 -9.24 -3.19 6.25
CA MET A 181 -7.88 -3.21 5.71
C MET A 181 -7.88 -3.38 4.19
N GLN A 182 -8.72 -4.27 3.66
CA GLN A 182 -8.86 -4.48 2.23
C GLN A 182 -9.45 -3.24 1.54
N ASN A 183 -10.46 -2.61 2.14
CA ASN A 183 -11.07 -1.40 1.62
C ASN A 183 -10.07 -0.24 1.62
N LYS A 184 -9.26 -0.10 2.68
CA LYS A 184 -8.20 0.90 2.77
C LYS A 184 -7.12 0.67 1.72
N ALA A 185 -6.76 -0.58 1.44
CA ALA A 185 -5.79 -0.91 0.40
C ALA A 185 -6.33 -0.62 -1.02
N TYR A 186 -7.60 -0.96 -1.28
CA TYR A 186 -8.21 -0.79 -2.60
C TYR A 186 -8.61 0.67 -2.90
N ASN A 187 -9.14 1.38 -1.91
CA ASN A 187 -9.56 2.78 -2.04
C ASN A 187 -8.49 3.76 -1.59
N ASN A 188 -7.22 3.36 -1.58
CA ASN A 188 -6.14 4.27 -1.22
C ASN A 188 -6.01 5.34 -2.31
N SER A 189 -6.43 6.56 -1.99
CA SER A 189 -6.37 7.70 -2.92
C SER A 189 -5.10 8.54 -2.76
N THR A 190 -4.07 7.99 -2.13
CA THR A 190 -2.79 8.69 -1.97
C THR A 190 -2.06 8.84 -3.31
N ALA A 191 -1.40 9.98 -3.46
CA ALA A 191 -0.60 10.31 -4.63
C ALA A 191 0.65 11.09 -4.22
N ILE A 192 1.67 11.05 -5.06
CA ILE A 192 2.89 11.86 -4.91
C ILE A 192 2.87 12.96 -5.97
N VAL A 193 3.19 14.19 -5.57
CA VAL A 193 3.42 15.29 -6.51
C VAL A 193 4.75 15.04 -7.23
N ILE A 194 4.72 14.92 -8.55
CA ILE A 194 5.91 14.58 -9.36
C ILE A 194 6.47 15.77 -10.14
N GLN A 195 5.71 16.86 -10.25
CA GLN A 195 6.19 18.10 -10.85
C GLN A 195 6.99 18.92 -9.83
N ARG A 196 8.07 19.56 -10.29
CA ARG A 196 8.99 20.37 -9.45
C ARG A 196 8.26 21.35 -8.53
N SER A 197 7.21 21.96 -9.06
CA SER A 197 6.41 22.93 -8.35
C SER A 197 5.04 23.06 -8.99
N VAL A 198 3.99 22.96 -8.18
CA VAL A 198 2.61 23.07 -8.63
C VAL A 198 1.85 24.03 -7.73
N LYS A 199 1.18 24.99 -8.34
CA LYS A 199 0.27 25.89 -7.63
C LYS A 199 -1.07 25.19 -7.42
N VAL A 200 -1.45 25.08 -6.16
CA VAL A 200 -2.74 24.53 -5.75
C VAL A 200 -3.76 25.66 -5.70
N LYS A 201 -4.92 25.42 -6.27
CA LYS A 201 -5.95 26.42 -6.59
C LYS A 201 -7.20 26.24 -5.76
N SER A 202 -8.01 27.29 -5.66
CA SER A 202 -9.28 27.25 -4.90
C SER A 202 -10.40 26.48 -5.61
N ALA A 203 -10.36 26.37 -6.94
CA ALA A 203 -11.35 25.69 -7.76
C ALA A 203 -10.66 24.89 -8.90
N PRO A 204 -11.35 23.91 -9.53
CA PRO A 204 -10.81 23.13 -10.64
C PRO A 204 -10.84 23.91 -11.97
N ASP A 205 -10.24 25.11 -11.97
CA ASP A 205 -10.22 26.04 -13.10
C ASP A 205 -8.86 26.76 -13.15
N GLU A 206 -8.31 26.96 -14.35
CA GLU A 206 -6.99 27.57 -14.54
C GLU A 206 -6.92 29.03 -14.06
N GLY A 207 -8.01 29.78 -14.22
CA GLY A 207 -8.12 31.18 -13.81
C GLY A 207 -8.39 31.38 -12.33
N SER A 208 -8.68 30.31 -11.59
CA SER A 208 -8.96 30.40 -10.16
C SER A 208 -7.72 30.75 -9.33
N LYS A 209 -7.97 31.35 -8.16
CA LYS A 209 -6.95 31.89 -7.25
C LYS A 209 -6.00 30.79 -6.78
N ASP A 210 -4.71 31.07 -6.85
CA ASP A 210 -3.66 30.24 -6.26
C ASP A 210 -3.73 30.35 -4.72
N LEU A 211 -3.89 29.23 -4.02
CA LEU A 211 -3.95 29.14 -2.57
C LEU A 211 -2.56 28.97 -1.94
N PHE A 212 -1.79 28.01 -2.45
CA PHE A 212 -0.44 27.69 -2.00
C PHE A 212 0.33 26.92 -3.08
N GLU A 213 1.63 26.76 -2.90
CA GLU A 213 2.49 26.03 -3.82
C GLU A 213 3.01 24.74 -3.16
N VAL A 214 3.01 23.64 -3.90
CA VAL A 214 3.49 22.33 -3.46
C VAL A 214 4.64 21.89 -4.36
N LYS A 215 5.73 21.42 -3.75
CA LYS A 215 6.91 20.94 -4.47
C LYS A 215 6.81 19.45 -4.78
N GLU A 216 7.71 18.95 -5.63
CA GLU A 216 7.81 17.53 -5.91
C GLU A 216 8.10 16.71 -4.64
N GLY A 217 7.62 15.47 -4.61
CA GLY A 217 7.82 14.51 -3.52
C GLY A 217 6.85 14.64 -2.36
N VAL A 218 6.01 15.69 -2.34
CA VAL A 218 4.96 15.81 -1.34
C VAL A 218 3.90 14.73 -1.55
N LYS A 219 3.64 13.95 -0.50
CA LYS A 219 2.53 13.00 -0.43
C LYS A 219 1.23 13.74 -0.14
N VAL A 220 0.19 13.44 -0.90
CA VAL A 220 -1.14 14.03 -0.77
C VAL A 220 -2.22 12.97 -0.83
N GLU A 221 -3.36 13.23 -0.19
CA GLU A 221 -4.57 12.44 -0.37
C GLU A 221 -5.43 13.05 -1.47
N VAL A 222 -5.86 12.26 -2.45
CA VAL A 222 -6.77 12.71 -3.51
C VAL A 222 -8.21 12.52 -3.02
N LEU A 223 -8.93 13.61 -2.82
CA LEU A 223 -10.30 13.60 -2.30
C LEU A 223 -11.35 13.49 -3.40
N ASP A 224 -11.09 14.13 -4.53
CA ASP A 224 -12.01 14.20 -5.67
C ASP A 224 -11.22 14.48 -6.95
N GLY A 225 -11.84 14.28 -8.12
CA GLY A 225 -11.20 14.51 -9.41
C GLY A 225 -12.17 14.83 -10.53
N THR A 226 -11.77 15.80 -11.35
CA THR A 226 -12.29 16.00 -12.70
C THR A 226 -11.33 15.38 -13.71
N LYS A 227 -11.59 15.57 -15.00
CA LYS A 227 -10.69 15.10 -16.07
C LYS A 227 -9.30 15.72 -15.98
N ASP A 228 -9.22 17.00 -15.61
CA ASP A 228 -7.98 17.79 -15.69
C ASP A 228 -7.43 18.18 -14.31
N PHE A 229 -8.27 18.23 -13.27
CA PHE A 229 -7.89 18.63 -11.91
C PHE A 229 -8.23 17.56 -10.88
N SER A 230 -7.39 17.44 -9.85
CA SER A 230 -7.64 16.63 -8.67
C SER A 230 -7.68 17.51 -7.44
N LYS A 231 -8.68 17.30 -6.59
CA LYS A 231 -8.74 17.91 -5.26
C LYS A 231 -7.84 17.10 -4.34
N VAL A 232 -6.88 17.77 -3.73
CA VAL A 232 -5.88 17.15 -2.86
C VAL A 232 -5.95 17.71 -1.44
N GLN A 233 -5.54 16.90 -0.49
CA GLN A 233 -5.32 17.27 0.90
C GLN A 233 -3.88 16.98 1.30
N LEU A 234 -3.23 17.98 1.91
CA LEU A 234 -1.91 17.88 2.52
C LEU A 234 -2.00 17.28 3.92
N ALA A 235 -0.86 16.83 4.46
CA ALA A 235 -0.78 16.26 5.81
C ALA A 235 -1.12 17.28 6.94
N ASP A 236 -1.00 18.58 6.67
CA ASP A 236 -1.42 19.67 7.58
C ASP A 236 -2.93 19.98 7.51
N GLY A 237 -3.67 19.23 6.68
CA GLY A 237 -5.11 19.37 6.48
C GLY A 237 -5.52 20.39 5.42
N LYS A 238 -4.60 21.18 4.85
CA LYS A 238 -4.92 22.13 3.77
C LYS A 238 -5.41 21.39 2.53
N THR A 239 -6.40 21.96 1.87
CA THR A 239 -6.98 21.39 0.66
C THR A 239 -6.98 22.37 -0.51
N GLY A 240 -7.00 21.84 -1.73
CA GLY A 240 -7.20 22.61 -2.94
C GLY A 240 -7.07 21.75 -4.19
N TRP A 241 -7.15 22.38 -5.36
CA TRP A 241 -7.17 21.71 -6.66
C TRP A 241 -5.85 21.85 -7.39
N MET A 242 -5.37 20.78 -8.00
CA MET A 242 -4.16 20.82 -8.83
C MET A 242 -4.30 19.95 -10.08
N PRO A 243 -3.54 20.23 -11.16
CA PRO A 243 -3.61 19.44 -12.38
C PRO A 243 -3.28 17.95 -12.15
N VAL A 244 -4.06 17.06 -12.76
CA VAL A 244 -3.89 15.60 -12.62
C VAL A 244 -2.50 15.15 -13.12
N GLY A 245 -1.98 15.78 -14.18
CA GLY A 245 -0.64 15.49 -14.71
C GLY A 245 0.51 15.82 -13.76
N GLY A 246 0.24 16.53 -12.66
CA GLY A 246 1.21 16.81 -11.60
C GLY A 246 1.31 15.70 -10.55
N LEU A 247 0.44 14.69 -10.61
CA LEU A 247 0.28 13.65 -9.60
C LEU A 247 0.57 12.26 -10.16
N LYS A 248 1.11 11.39 -9.30
CA LYS A 248 1.21 9.96 -9.56
C LYS A 248 0.62 9.17 -8.39
N LYS A 249 -0.47 8.43 -8.66
CA LYS A 249 -1.21 7.66 -7.64
C LYS A 249 -0.44 6.42 -7.17
N LEU A 250 -0.46 6.19 -5.85
CA LEU A 250 0.18 5.06 -5.18
C LEU A 250 -0.62 3.75 -5.31
#